data_AF-A0A2N0MEX5-F1
#
_entry.id   AF-A0A2N0MEX5-F1
#
_cell.length_a   1.000
_cell.length_b   1.000
_cell.length_c   1.000
_cell.angle_alpha   90.00
_cell.angle_beta   90.00
_cell.angle_gamma   90.00
#
_symmetry.space_group_name_H-M   'P 1'
#
loop_
_entity.id
_entity.type
_entity.pdbx_description
1 polymer ?
#
loop_
_entity_poly.entity_id
_entity_poly.type
_entity_poly.pdbx_seq_one_letter_code
_entity_poly.pdbx_strand_id
1 'polypeptide(L)'
;MDELFDSPLPGGQRSDIQICIFPHLKEFLTVDLREGGPKVTLLDTDEIFTDDFFKSVDEEISVSVRDYGDFPFAHLINLPMRLEEAVRETAMTFILERLGVQMEDEDEFPTVVVYIISGGALQMHTQRVLDGLKSLMEDRSGNSVADVWEPELARLVEEEHRILKDVNQYDLTEAVQSDSPDYFTLWENRN
;
A
#
# COMPACT_ATOMS: atom_id res chain seq x y z
N MET A 1 -23.21 0.22 2.73
CA MET A 1 -22.18 -0.57 2.02
C MET A 1 -21.35 0.28 1.07
N ASP A 2 -21.67 1.58 0.93
CA ASP A 2 -20.84 2.58 0.24
C ASP A 2 -19.65 3.08 1.08
N GLU A 3 -19.56 2.71 2.36
CA GLU A 3 -18.59 3.24 3.33
C GLU A 3 -17.16 2.66 3.21
N LEU A 4 -16.93 1.65 2.35
CA LEU A 4 -15.59 1.04 2.24
C LEU A 4 -14.60 1.93 1.47
N PHE A 5 -15.12 2.88 0.69
CA PHE A 5 -14.33 3.70 -0.23
C PHE A 5 -14.51 5.21 -0.03
N ASP A 6 -15.36 5.60 0.92
CA ASP A 6 -15.83 6.96 1.11
C ASP A 6 -15.10 7.64 2.29
N SER A 7 -13.76 7.57 2.29
CA SER A 7 -12.97 8.49 3.10
C SER A 7 -12.67 9.74 2.27
N PRO A 8 -13.43 10.84 2.45
CA PRO A 8 -13.11 12.08 1.79
C PRO A 8 -11.73 12.56 2.25
N LEU A 9 -10.90 13.00 1.30
CA LEU A 9 -9.71 13.78 1.64
C LEU A 9 -10.17 15.02 2.44
N PRO A 10 -9.46 15.40 3.51
CA PRO A 10 -9.76 16.65 4.19
C PRO A 10 -9.72 17.80 3.18
N GLY A 11 -10.86 18.43 2.92
CA GLY A 11 -10.97 19.64 2.09
C GLY A 11 -11.41 19.46 0.63
N GLY A 12 -11.73 18.24 0.16
CA GLY A 12 -12.21 18.06 -1.24
C GLY A 12 -11.17 18.42 -2.31
N GLN A 13 -9.88 18.41 -1.94
CA GLN A 13 -8.77 18.65 -2.85
C GLN A 13 -8.60 17.49 -3.82
N ARG A 14 -8.23 17.80 -5.08
CA ARG A 14 -7.70 16.82 -6.02
C ARG A 14 -6.42 16.23 -5.45
N SER A 15 -6.26 14.92 -5.55
CA SER A 15 -5.00 14.25 -5.25
C SER A 15 -3.99 14.54 -6.36
N ASP A 16 -2.76 14.85 -6.00
CA ASP A 16 -1.66 15.07 -6.94
C ASP A 16 -1.11 13.74 -7.45
N ILE A 17 -1.09 12.70 -6.60
CA ILE A 17 -0.61 11.36 -6.96
C ILE A 17 -1.60 10.32 -6.45
N GLN A 18 -1.94 9.35 -7.30
CA GLN A 18 -2.70 8.17 -6.92
C GLN A 18 -1.80 6.93 -7.07
N ILE A 19 -1.82 6.04 -6.09
CA ILE A 19 -1.02 4.81 -6.06
C ILE A 19 -1.97 3.63 -5.81
N CYS A 20 -1.97 2.65 -6.70
CA CYS A 20 -2.76 1.43 -6.56
C CYS A 20 -1.81 0.25 -6.33
N ILE A 21 -1.80 -0.26 -5.09
CA ILE A 21 -0.93 -1.34 -4.63
C ILE A 21 -1.71 -2.66 -4.60
N PHE A 22 -1.08 -3.71 -5.13
CA PHE A 22 -1.59 -5.07 -5.16
C PHE A 22 -0.60 -5.95 -4.39
N PRO A 23 -0.93 -6.40 -3.16
CA PRO A 23 0.05 -6.99 -2.25
C PRO A 23 0.80 -8.22 -2.76
N HIS A 24 0.22 -8.97 -3.71
CA HIS A 24 0.85 -10.18 -4.24
C HIS A 24 1.52 -9.96 -5.59
N LEU A 25 1.54 -8.72 -6.11
CA LEU A 25 2.19 -8.37 -7.37
C LEU A 25 3.57 -7.74 -7.15
N LYS A 26 4.42 -7.90 -8.15
CA LYS A 26 5.73 -7.24 -8.24
C LYS A 26 5.67 -5.85 -8.87
N GLU A 27 4.49 -5.39 -9.24
CA GLU A 27 4.29 -4.09 -9.86
C GLU A 27 3.04 -3.41 -9.28
N PHE A 28 3.06 -2.09 -9.29
CA PHE A 28 1.95 -1.27 -8.85
C PHE A 28 1.74 -0.08 -9.79
N LEU A 29 0.51 0.42 -9.82
CA LEU A 29 0.11 1.49 -10.74
C LEU A 29 0.19 2.83 -10.02
N THR A 30 0.75 3.82 -10.71
CA THR A 30 0.75 5.21 -10.26
C THR A 30 0.14 6.12 -11.31
N VAL A 31 -0.65 7.09 -10.86
CA VAL A 31 -1.21 8.16 -11.68
C VAL A 31 -0.77 9.48 -11.07
N ASP A 32 0.18 10.13 -11.72
CA ASP A 32 0.70 11.43 -11.33
C ASP A 32 -0.07 12.52 -12.09
N LEU A 33 -0.68 13.45 -11.36
CA LEU A 33 -1.55 14.51 -11.84
C LEU A 33 -0.95 15.91 -11.62
N ARG A 34 0.31 15.99 -11.17
CA ARG A 34 1.05 17.24 -10.94
C ARG A 34 1.29 18.03 -12.24
N GLU A 35 1.85 19.23 -12.10
CA GLU A 35 2.15 20.11 -13.24
C GLU A 35 3.07 19.41 -14.27
N GLY A 36 2.61 19.34 -15.52
CA GLY A 36 3.27 18.56 -16.59
C GLY A 36 2.30 17.68 -17.39
N GLY A 37 1.09 17.48 -16.86
CA GLY A 37 0.06 16.65 -17.46
C GLY A 37 0.04 15.24 -16.87
N PRO A 38 -1.08 14.54 -16.97
CA PRO A 38 -1.27 13.29 -16.27
C PRO A 38 -0.34 12.20 -16.81
N LYS A 39 0.39 11.54 -15.91
CA LYS A 39 1.33 10.47 -16.24
C LYS A 39 0.97 9.20 -15.51
N VAL A 40 0.68 8.16 -16.29
CA VAL A 40 0.43 6.80 -15.79
C VAL A 40 1.74 6.02 -15.86
N THR A 41 2.18 5.46 -14.73
CA THR A 41 3.42 4.67 -14.66
C THR A 41 3.17 3.38 -13.88
N LEU A 42 3.60 2.25 -14.46
CA LEU A 42 3.77 1.00 -13.74
C LEU A 42 5.17 0.97 -13.15
N LEU A 43 5.27 0.81 -11.83
CA LEU A 43 6.53 0.71 -11.12
C LEU A 43 6.74 -0.72 -10.64
N ASP A 44 7.92 -1.27 -10.89
CA ASP A 44 8.33 -2.55 -10.32
C ASP A 44 8.82 -2.35 -8.88
N THR A 45 8.39 -3.24 -8.00
CA THR A 45 8.83 -3.32 -6.60
C THR A 45 10.34 -3.46 -6.46
N ASP A 46 11.02 -4.09 -7.42
CA ASP A 46 12.48 -4.24 -7.42
C ASP A 46 13.19 -2.89 -7.65
N GLU A 47 12.50 -1.87 -8.20
CA GLU A 47 13.01 -0.50 -8.31
C GLU A 47 12.88 0.31 -7.02
N ILE A 48 12.02 -0.14 -6.10
CA ILE A 48 11.73 0.52 -4.81
C ILE A 48 12.49 -0.18 -3.68
N PHE A 49 12.37 -1.50 -3.59
CA PHE A 49 12.95 -2.34 -2.54
C PHE A 49 14.39 -2.73 -2.87
N THR A 50 15.22 -1.70 -3.03
CA THR A 50 16.66 -1.82 -3.27
C THR A 50 17.44 -2.07 -1.98
N ASP A 51 18.73 -2.37 -2.08
CA ASP A 51 19.61 -2.48 -0.90
C ASP A 51 19.63 -1.18 -0.08
N ASP A 52 19.52 -0.01 -0.74
CA ASP A 52 19.46 1.29 -0.07
C ASP A 52 18.15 1.46 0.72
N PHE A 53 17.03 0.94 0.20
CA PHE A 53 15.76 0.90 0.94
C PHE A 53 15.90 0.09 2.22
N PHE A 54 16.41 -1.15 2.12
CA PHE A 54 16.54 -2.03 3.29
C PHE A 54 17.51 -1.46 4.32
N LYS A 55 18.60 -0.83 3.86
CA LYS A 55 19.54 -0.16 4.74
C LYS A 55 18.89 1.00 5.50
N SER A 56 18.09 1.83 4.82
CA SER A 56 17.35 2.92 5.46
C SER A 56 16.34 2.39 6.50
N VAL A 57 15.62 1.32 6.18
CA VAL A 57 14.73 0.65 7.16
C VAL A 57 15.52 0.16 8.37
N ASP A 58 16.65 -0.52 8.17
CA ASP A 58 17.50 -1.02 9.26
C ASP A 58 18.02 0.10 10.16
N GLU A 59 18.38 1.26 9.58
CA GLU A 59 18.80 2.45 10.30
C GLU A 59 17.66 3.00 11.17
N GLU A 60 16.47 3.20 10.62
CA GLU A 60 15.29 3.71 11.34
C GLU A 60 14.80 2.76 12.44
N ILE A 61 14.78 1.46 12.16
CA ILE A 61 14.47 0.42 13.15
C ILE A 61 15.51 0.43 14.27
N SER A 62 16.80 0.54 13.93
CA SER A 62 17.87 0.57 14.92
C SER A 62 17.76 1.75 15.86
N VAL A 63 17.38 2.92 15.35
CA VAL A 63 17.10 4.12 16.17
C VAL A 63 15.89 3.85 17.06
N SER A 64 14.77 3.40 16.49
CA SER A 64 13.52 3.14 17.20
C SER A 64 13.68 2.13 18.33
N VAL A 65 14.47 1.07 18.15
CA VAL A 65 14.69 0.07 19.20
C VAL A 65 15.56 0.62 20.34
N ARG A 66 16.56 1.45 20.02
CA ARG A 66 17.55 1.94 20.99
C ARG A 66 17.08 3.16 21.78
N ASP A 67 16.08 3.88 21.31
CA ASP A 67 15.50 5.06 21.98
C ASP A 67 14.52 4.70 23.11
N TYR A 68 14.92 3.79 24.00
CA TYR A 68 14.16 3.51 25.22
C TYR A 68 14.50 4.58 26.25
N GLY A 69 13.65 5.62 26.34
CA GLY A 69 13.76 6.65 27.38
C GLY A 69 13.53 6.10 28.79
N ASP A 70 13.02 6.93 29.70
CA ASP A 70 12.87 6.57 31.12
C ASP A 70 11.87 5.42 31.41
N PHE A 71 11.10 4.97 30.41
CA PHE A 71 10.06 3.94 30.54
C PHE A 71 10.24 2.77 29.55
N PRO A 72 11.14 1.81 29.83
CA PRO A 72 11.48 0.74 28.88
C PRO A 72 10.31 -0.18 28.49
N PHE A 73 9.39 -0.49 29.41
CA PHE A 73 8.23 -1.34 29.08
C PHE A 73 7.17 -0.60 28.26
N ALA A 74 6.96 0.70 28.52
CA ALA A 74 6.06 1.51 27.69
C ALA A 74 6.63 1.65 26.27
N HIS A 75 7.96 1.79 26.15
CA HIS A 75 8.66 1.73 24.87
C HIS A 75 8.40 0.42 24.13
N LEU A 76 8.63 -0.72 24.78
CA LEU A 76 8.40 -2.05 24.18
C LEU A 76 6.96 -2.28 23.73
N ILE A 77 5.97 -1.78 24.46
CA ILE A 77 4.55 -1.90 24.09
C ILE A 77 4.25 -1.13 22.79
N ASN A 78 4.86 0.04 22.60
CA ASN A 78 4.63 0.88 21.43
C ASN A 78 5.58 0.58 20.26
N LEU A 79 6.65 -0.19 20.51
CA LEU A 79 7.67 -0.49 19.52
C LEU A 79 7.11 -1.10 18.23
N PRO A 80 6.19 -2.09 18.23
CA PRO A 80 5.65 -2.65 16.98
C PRO A 80 5.04 -1.59 16.06
N MET A 81 4.26 -0.66 16.63
CA MET A 81 3.63 0.43 15.88
C MET A 81 4.68 1.37 15.28
N ARG A 82 5.75 1.70 16.03
CA ARG A 82 6.85 2.52 15.53
C ARG A 82 7.62 1.85 14.40
N LEU A 83 7.82 0.53 14.48
CA LEU A 83 8.48 -0.22 13.41
C LEU A 83 7.62 -0.24 12.14
N GLU A 84 6.30 -0.40 12.28
CA GLU A 84 5.36 -0.32 11.16
C GLU A 84 5.38 1.07 10.50
N GLU A 85 5.37 2.13 11.32
CA GLU A 85 5.49 3.53 10.85
C GLU A 85 6.80 3.75 10.10
N ALA A 86 7.94 3.35 10.67
CA ALA A 86 9.26 3.50 10.05
C ALA A 86 9.35 2.81 8.68
N VAL A 87 8.84 1.57 8.56
CA VAL A 87 8.81 0.84 7.28
C VAL A 87 7.92 1.56 6.27
N ARG A 88 6.73 2.03 6.70
CA ARG A 88 5.78 2.73 5.82
C ARG A 88 6.34 4.06 5.31
N GLU A 89 6.93 4.86 6.20
CA GLU A 89 7.53 6.16 5.87
C GLU A 89 8.70 5.99 4.90
N THR A 90 9.58 5.01 5.17
CA THR A 90 10.70 4.70 4.27
C THR A 90 10.18 4.26 2.91
N ALA A 91 9.19 3.37 2.85
CA ALA A 91 8.62 2.91 1.58
C ALA A 91 7.99 4.06 0.78
N MET A 92 7.23 4.93 1.44
CA MET A 92 6.62 6.10 0.79
C MET A 92 7.69 7.04 0.24
N THR A 93 8.76 7.29 1.00
CA THR A 93 9.88 8.13 0.58
C THR A 93 10.51 7.61 -0.72
N PHE A 94 10.87 6.33 -0.77
CA PHE A 94 11.46 5.73 -1.97
C PHE A 94 10.50 5.74 -3.19
N ILE A 95 9.19 5.52 -2.96
CA ILE A 95 8.20 5.61 -4.04
C ILE A 95 8.12 7.04 -4.59
N LEU A 96 8.07 8.04 -3.71
CA LEU A 96 7.95 9.44 -4.11
C LEU A 96 9.23 9.95 -4.80
N GLU A 97 10.41 9.55 -4.31
CA GLU A 97 11.68 9.82 -4.98
C GLU A 97 11.70 9.22 -6.40
N ARG A 98 11.21 7.98 -6.56
CA ARG A 98 11.13 7.33 -7.87
C ARG A 98 10.19 8.06 -8.83
N LEU A 99 9.14 8.69 -8.30
CA LEU A 99 8.21 9.57 -9.02
C LEU A 99 8.78 10.99 -9.25
N GLY A 100 9.98 11.28 -8.76
CA GLY A 100 10.63 12.58 -8.91
C GLY A 100 10.03 13.67 -8.03
N VAL A 101 9.44 13.32 -6.90
CA VAL A 101 9.04 14.27 -5.85
C VAL A 101 10.30 14.70 -5.11
N GLN A 102 10.53 16.01 -5.00
CA GLN A 102 11.62 16.56 -4.19
C GLN A 102 11.13 16.72 -2.76
N MET A 103 11.72 15.95 -1.83
CA MET A 103 11.33 15.91 -0.42
C MET A 103 11.94 17.07 0.41
N GLU A 104 12.72 17.96 -0.22
CA GLU A 104 13.48 19.03 0.45
C GLU A 104 12.68 20.34 0.65
N ASP A 105 11.57 20.54 -0.08
CA ASP A 105 10.72 21.72 0.03
C ASP A 105 9.43 21.40 0.82
N GLU A 106 9.35 21.85 2.07
CA GLU A 106 8.20 21.64 2.98
C GLU A 106 6.89 22.25 2.45
N ASP A 107 6.96 23.23 1.54
CA ASP A 107 5.81 23.98 1.03
C ASP A 107 5.12 23.34 -0.19
N GLU A 108 5.69 22.29 -0.81
CA GLU A 108 5.18 21.67 -2.05
C GLU A 108 4.99 20.14 -1.96
N PHE A 109 4.66 19.60 -0.77
CA PHE A 109 4.41 18.17 -0.66
C PHE A 109 3.12 17.77 -1.39
N PRO A 110 3.17 16.84 -2.36
CA PRO A 110 1.99 16.46 -3.12
C PRO A 110 0.99 15.69 -2.26
N THR A 111 -0.30 15.88 -2.52
CA THR A 111 -1.36 15.08 -1.91
C THR A 111 -1.36 13.68 -2.54
N VAL A 112 -0.98 12.66 -1.77
CA VAL A 112 -0.93 11.26 -2.21
C VAL A 112 -2.14 10.49 -1.71
N VAL A 113 -2.80 9.74 -2.60
CA VAL A 113 -3.84 8.77 -2.25
C VAL A 113 -3.33 7.38 -2.57
N VAL A 114 -3.42 6.47 -1.59
CA VAL A 114 -3.01 5.07 -1.74
C VAL A 114 -4.24 4.18 -1.67
N TYR A 115 -4.47 3.42 -2.73
CA TYR A 115 -5.44 2.33 -2.79
C TYR A 115 -4.70 1.01 -2.59
N ILE A 116 -5.08 0.24 -1.59
CA ILE A 116 -4.57 -1.12 -1.39
C ILE A 116 -5.68 -2.08 -1.80
N ILE A 117 -5.45 -2.82 -2.89
CA ILE A 117 -6.43 -3.74 -3.45
C ILE A 117 -6.08 -5.14 -2.96
N SER A 118 -6.79 -5.61 -1.93
CA SER A 118 -6.52 -6.91 -1.30
C SER A 118 -7.77 -7.56 -0.71
N GLY A 119 -7.64 -8.85 -0.38
CA GLY A 119 -8.57 -9.55 0.51
C GLY A 119 -9.83 -10.16 -0.14
N GLY A 120 -10.74 -10.64 0.72
CA GLY A 120 -11.90 -11.45 0.33
C GLY A 120 -12.93 -10.72 -0.56
N ALA A 121 -12.96 -9.38 -0.56
CA ALA A 121 -13.81 -8.59 -1.46
C ALA A 121 -13.42 -8.78 -2.92
N LEU A 122 -12.11 -8.86 -3.21
CA LEU A 122 -11.59 -9.17 -4.54
C LEU A 122 -11.89 -10.62 -4.96
N GLN A 123 -12.01 -11.55 -4.02
CA GLN A 123 -12.39 -12.95 -4.31
C GLN A 123 -13.87 -13.09 -4.64
N MET A 124 -14.75 -12.35 -3.97
CA MET A 124 -16.20 -12.48 -4.13
C MET A 124 -16.76 -11.63 -5.28
N HIS A 125 -16.20 -10.44 -5.51
CA HIS A 125 -16.79 -9.44 -6.40
C HIS A 125 -15.75 -8.64 -7.20
N THR A 126 -14.80 -9.31 -7.86
CA THR A 126 -13.72 -8.70 -8.68
C THR A 126 -14.21 -7.55 -9.56
N GLN A 127 -15.28 -7.76 -10.33
CA GLN A 127 -15.81 -6.75 -11.23
C GLN A 127 -16.32 -5.50 -10.49
N ARG A 128 -16.98 -5.66 -9.34
CA ARG A 128 -17.47 -4.51 -8.56
C ARG A 128 -16.34 -3.72 -7.92
N VAL A 129 -15.27 -4.41 -7.50
CA VAL A 129 -14.07 -3.76 -6.96
C VAL A 129 -13.40 -2.94 -8.07
N LEU A 130 -13.28 -3.51 -9.27
CA LEU A 130 -12.76 -2.80 -10.43
C LEU A 130 -13.62 -1.59 -10.80
N ASP A 131 -14.93 -1.77 -10.89
CA ASP A 131 -15.87 -0.69 -11.24
C ASP A 131 -15.85 0.45 -10.19
N GLY A 132 -15.77 0.10 -8.90
CA GLY A 132 -15.65 1.08 -7.81
C GLY A 132 -14.33 1.85 -7.87
N LEU A 133 -13.22 1.15 -8.11
CA LEU A 133 -11.91 1.78 -8.22
C LEU A 133 -11.81 2.69 -9.44
N LYS A 134 -12.39 2.27 -10.58
CA LYS A 134 -12.52 3.12 -11.77
C LYS A 134 -13.24 4.42 -11.47
N SER A 135 -14.41 4.34 -10.82
CA SER A 135 -15.18 5.54 -10.44
C SER A 135 -14.37 6.50 -9.56
N LEU A 136 -13.65 5.98 -8.56
CA LEU A 136 -12.84 6.80 -7.65
C LEU A 136 -11.66 7.48 -8.36
N MET A 137 -11.00 6.74 -9.26
CA MET A 137 -9.87 7.24 -10.02
C MET A 137 -10.32 8.26 -11.07
N GLU A 138 -11.44 8.02 -11.76
CA GLU A 138 -12.06 8.95 -12.72
C GLU A 138 -12.45 10.28 -12.07
N ASP A 139 -13.13 10.24 -10.93
CA ASP A 139 -13.55 11.45 -10.20
C ASP A 139 -12.36 12.34 -9.83
N ARG A 140 -11.20 11.73 -9.57
CA ARG A 140 -9.98 12.42 -9.10
C ARG A 140 -9.03 12.82 -10.22
N SER A 141 -8.87 11.98 -11.25
CA SER A 141 -7.97 12.23 -12.39
C SER A 141 -8.62 13.00 -13.54
N GLY A 142 -9.95 12.93 -13.67
CA GLY A 142 -10.68 13.37 -14.85
C GLY A 142 -10.48 12.44 -16.05
N ASN A 143 -11.47 12.42 -16.97
CA ASN A 143 -11.54 11.46 -18.08
C ASN A 143 -10.37 11.53 -19.10
N SER A 144 -9.44 12.48 -18.99
CA SER A 144 -8.37 12.66 -19.98
C SER A 144 -7.30 11.56 -20.00
N VAL A 145 -7.23 10.73 -18.96
CA VAL A 145 -6.21 9.67 -18.80
C VAL A 145 -6.81 8.28 -18.58
N ALA A 146 -8.14 8.19 -18.49
CA ALA A 146 -8.88 6.97 -18.21
C ALA A 146 -8.53 5.84 -19.20
N ASP A 147 -8.45 6.18 -20.49
CA ASP A 147 -8.06 5.25 -21.56
C ASP A 147 -6.68 4.60 -21.36
N VAL A 148 -5.80 5.20 -20.56
CA VAL A 148 -4.42 4.72 -20.33
C VAL A 148 -4.32 3.88 -19.06
N TRP A 149 -4.90 4.33 -17.94
CA TRP A 149 -4.78 3.59 -16.68
C TRP A 149 -5.83 2.48 -16.52
N GLU A 150 -7.01 2.60 -17.14
CA GLU A 150 -8.07 1.59 -17.00
C GLU A 150 -7.66 0.18 -17.46
N PRO A 151 -7.00 -0.01 -18.62
CA PRO A 151 -6.60 -1.34 -19.07
C PRO A 151 -5.55 -1.96 -18.14
N GLU A 152 -4.58 -1.16 -17.67
CA GLU A 152 -3.55 -1.63 -16.74
C GLU A 152 -4.14 -1.97 -15.38
N LEU A 153 -5.04 -1.14 -14.86
CA LEU A 153 -5.74 -1.42 -13.62
C LEU A 153 -6.52 -2.73 -13.70
N ALA A 154 -7.27 -2.94 -14.79
CA ALA A 154 -8.03 -4.17 -14.99
C ALA A 154 -7.11 -5.40 -15.05
N ARG A 155 -5.96 -5.29 -15.73
CA ARG A 155 -4.95 -6.35 -15.79
C ARG A 155 -4.41 -6.71 -14.41
N LEU A 156 -4.01 -5.71 -13.61
CA LEU A 156 -3.46 -5.92 -12.27
C LEU A 156 -4.50 -6.52 -11.32
N VAL A 157 -5.74 -6.05 -11.36
CA VAL A 157 -6.85 -6.59 -10.55
C VAL A 157 -7.10 -8.07 -10.86
N GLU A 158 -7.09 -8.45 -12.14
CA GLU A 158 -7.27 -9.85 -12.56
C GLU A 158 -6.08 -10.72 -12.13
N GLU A 159 -4.86 -10.20 -12.23
CA GLU A 159 -3.65 -10.91 -11.84
C GLU A 159 -3.58 -11.15 -10.33
N GLU A 160 -3.88 -10.13 -9.53
CA GLU A 160 -4.02 -10.24 -8.08
C GLU A 160 -5.11 -11.25 -7.70
N HIS A 161 -6.27 -11.22 -8.36
CA HIS A 161 -7.34 -12.18 -8.14
C HIS A 161 -6.90 -13.62 -8.42
N ARG A 162 -6.15 -13.84 -9.52
CA ARG A 162 -5.61 -15.15 -9.88
C ARG A 162 -4.65 -15.67 -8.81
N ILE A 163 -3.71 -14.84 -8.35
CA ILE A 163 -2.73 -15.24 -7.33
C ILE A 163 -3.42 -15.51 -6.00
N LEU A 164 -4.37 -14.67 -5.58
CA LEU A 164 -5.15 -14.89 -4.36
C LEU A 164 -5.90 -16.22 -4.35
N LYS A 165 -6.38 -16.66 -5.52
CA LYS A 165 -7.04 -17.97 -5.65
C LYS A 165 -6.06 -19.13 -5.45
N ASP A 166 -4.84 -18.97 -5.96
CA ASP A 166 -3.79 -19.97 -5.83
C ASP A 166 -3.27 -20.03 -4.38
N VAL A 167 -2.95 -18.88 -3.76
CA VAL A 167 -2.49 -18.78 -2.37
C VAL A 167 -3.52 -19.40 -1.41
N ASN A 168 -4.80 -19.07 -1.54
CA ASN A 168 -5.85 -19.65 -0.70
C ASN A 168 -5.98 -21.18 -0.86
N GLN A 169 -5.74 -21.73 -2.06
CA GLN A 169 -5.71 -23.18 -2.23
C GLN A 169 -4.52 -23.82 -1.50
N TYR A 170 -3.36 -23.15 -1.48
CA TYR A 170 -2.20 -23.61 -0.71
C TYR A 170 -2.45 -23.51 0.80
N ASP A 171 -2.98 -22.39 1.30
CA ASP A 171 -3.28 -22.20 2.73
C ASP A 171 -4.32 -23.21 3.24
N LEU A 172 -5.36 -23.50 2.47
CA LEU A 172 -6.34 -24.54 2.80
C LEU A 172 -5.70 -25.95 2.81
N THR A 173 -4.76 -26.21 1.90
CA THR A 173 -4.05 -27.49 1.83
C THR A 173 -3.10 -27.66 3.01
N GLU A 174 -2.44 -26.58 3.43
CA GLU A 174 -1.54 -26.56 4.58
C GLU A 174 -2.31 -26.63 5.90
N ALA A 175 -3.41 -25.89 6.06
CA ALA A 175 -4.27 -25.93 7.24
C ALA A 175 -4.92 -27.31 7.45
N VAL A 176 -5.20 -28.05 6.38
CA VAL A 176 -5.69 -29.45 6.46
C VAL A 176 -4.58 -30.44 6.84
N GLN A 177 -3.31 -30.11 6.56
CA GLN A 177 -2.15 -30.94 6.89
C GLN A 177 -1.53 -30.60 8.26
N SER A 178 -1.72 -29.37 8.73
CA SER A 178 -1.19 -28.83 9.98
C SER A 178 -2.19 -29.02 11.14
N ASP A 179 -2.35 -30.26 11.59
CA ASP A 179 -2.91 -30.53 12.92
C ASP A 179 -1.77 -30.37 13.94
N SER A 180 -1.48 -29.10 14.30
CA SER A 180 -0.37 -28.71 15.18
C SER A 180 -0.91 -27.97 16.42
N PRO A 181 -0.54 -28.38 17.65
CA PRO A 181 -1.14 -27.89 18.89
C PRO A 181 -0.81 -26.42 19.18
N ASP A 182 -1.83 -25.70 19.67
CA ASP A 182 -1.79 -24.30 20.10
C ASP A 182 -0.59 -23.97 20.99
N TYR A 183 0.38 -23.23 20.45
CA TYR A 183 1.36 -22.51 21.27
C TYR A 183 0.95 -21.03 21.33
N PHE A 184 0.28 -20.67 22.43
CA PHE A 184 -0.03 -19.30 22.79
C PHE A 184 1.27 -18.50 22.98
N THR A 185 1.52 -17.52 22.13
CA THR A 185 2.54 -16.49 22.36
C THR A 185 1.88 -15.22 22.88
N LEU A 186 2.62 -14.46 23.70
CA LEU A 186 2.20 -13.27 24.46
C LEU A 186 1.65 -12.10 23.62
N TRP A 187 1.44 -12.27 22.31
CA TRP A 187 1.13 -11.22 21.34
C TRP A 187 -0.29 -11.29 20.78
N GLU A 188 -1.10 -12.30 21.11
CA GLU A 188 -2.55 -12.23 20.86
C GLU A 188 -3.24 -11.41 21.94
N ASN A 189 -3.26 -10.10 21.78
CA ASN A 189 -4.16 -9.26 22.55
C ASN A 189 -5.46 -9.09 21.77
N ARG A 190 -6.47 -9.91 22.12
CA ARG A 190 -7.87 -9.64 21.76
C ARG A 190 -8.33 -8.44 22.58
N ASN A 191 -8.57 -7.31 21.93
CA ASN A 191 -9.61 -6.34 22.29
C ASN A 191 -9.96 -5.47 21.08
#